data_AF-A0A6F8XXX8-F1
#
_entry.id   AF-A0A6F8XXX8-F1
#
_cell.length_a   1.000
_cell.length_b   1.000
_cell.length_c   1.000
_cell.angle_alpha   90.00
_cell.angle_beta   90.00
_cell.angle_gamma   90.00
#
_symmetry.space_group_name_H-M   'P 1'
#
loop_
_entity.id
_entity.type
_entity.pdbx_description
1 polymer ?
#
loop_
_entity_poly.entity_id
_entity_poly.type
_entity_poly.pdbx_seq_one_letter_code
_entity_poly.pdbx_strand_id
1 'polypeptide(L)'
;MREVEAAAGLAVWGADAIGSAARAALVRDGIPGLLVRKDPTLWGPDAEAEAKIRLGWIDTHRRSWELLPLLAELKEELADLDRVVLAGMGGSSFAAEVIARTLGRPLTVLDTTDPGQIARAIADRLHRTVVVVSSKSGTTIETDSVRRAYLGAFLDAGLTPAEAGRHFVIVTDPGSPLEDVARDMGATVVLADPEVGGRYAALTAFGLVPAALAGVDVAELLDQAEELLPALSAGGDNPALALGAALGAATTTGKDKIALVPDGTGIVGLDEWAEQLLAESTGKEGTGMLPVVLESPDAPVDGADVLTVTLGGSLPAGAVPGGGVRPDVAVNGPLGAQFLTWEFATALAGRVIGIDPLGMPSKSESKENMAAILAAGPPAEEPSFVDGAIAVYGAATSTLAGTLSAVLLEARPNGYLAVMAYLDRHADADAAELRPILAAIARRPVTFGWGPRFLHSTSLYHKDGPPLGAFLQITGAVATDLAVPGRPFTFGQLQAAQAAGDRQALVRRGRPVVRLHLTDRASGIVQLLDAARSLGN
;
A
#
# COMPACT_ATOMS: atom_id res chain seq x y z
N MET A 1 -13.00 -31.59 -8.66
CA MET A 1 -12.77 -30.13 -8.65
C MET A 1 -11.49 -29.86 -9.40
N ARG A 2 -11.42 -28.79 -10.18
CA ARG A 2 -10.15 -28.42 -10.81
C ARG A 2 -9.24 -27.90 -9.71
N GLU A 3 -8.01 -28.37 -9.70
CA GLU A 3 -7.02 -27.93 -8.71
C GLU A 3 -6.45 -26.55 -9.09
N VAL A 4 -6.54 -26.19 -10.38
CA VAL A 4 -5.98 -24.98 -10.98
C VAL A 4 -6.97 -24.36 -11.96
N GLU A 5 -7.10 -23.04 -11.90
CA GLU A 5 -7.75 -22.20 -12.92
C GLU A 5 -6.68 -21.32 -13.57
N ALA A 6 -6.60 -21.29 -14.90
CA ALA A 6 -5.54 -20.57 -15.60
C ALA A 6 -6.00 -19.93 -16.90
N ALA A 7 -5.45 -18.75 -17.21
CA ALA A 7 -5.63 -18.03 -18.46
C ALA A 7 -4.46 -17.05 -18.67
N ALA A 8 -4.05 -16.84 -19.92
CA ALA A 8 -3.01 -15.86 -20.29
C ALA A 8 -1.71 -15.96 -19.45
N GLY A 9 -1.23 -17.20 -19.22
CA GLY A 9 -0.03 -17.46 -18.43
C GLY A 9 -0.19 -17.27 -16.92
N LEU A 10 -1.34 -16.78 -16.44
CA LEU A 10 -1.64 -16.67 -15.02
C LEU A 10 -2.47 -17.85 -14.52
N ALA A 11 -2.12 -18.38 -13.35
CA ALA A 11 -2.72 -19.55 -12.73
C ALA A 11 -3.03 -19.32 -11.25
N VAL A 12 -4.20 -19.79 -10.83
CA VAL A 12 -4.65 -19.81 -9.45
C VAL A 12 -4.90 -21.25 -9.03
N TRP A 13 -4.12 -21.74 -8.06
CA TRP A 13 -4.23 -23.08 -7.49
C TRP A 13 -4.97 -23.05 -6.14
N GLY A 14 -5.72 -24.10 -5.82
CA GLY A 14 -6.34 -24.31 -4.49
C GLY A 14 -7.64 -23.54 -4.22
N ALA A 15 -7.93 -22.48 -4.98
CA ALA A 15 -9.07 -21.60 -4.76
C ALA A 15 -10.44 -22.32 -4.73
N ASP A 16 -10.66 -23.35 -5.56
CA ASP A 16 -11.92 -24.09 -5.61
C ASP A 16 -12.25 -24.82 -4.29
N ALA A 17 -11.22 -25.22 -3.51
CA ALA A 17 -11.42 -25.88 -2.21
C ALA A 17 -12.09 -24.98 -1.17
N ILE A 18 -12.04 -23.66 -1.39
CA ILE A 18 -12.56 -22.63 -0.48
C ILE A 18 -13.78 -21.94 -1.11
N GLY A 19 -13.65 -21.54 -2.38
CA GLY A 19 -14.56 -20.63 -3.04
C GLY A 19 -15.60 -21.26 -3.97
N SER A 20 -15.62 -22.59 -4.15
CA SER A 20 -16.46 -23.21 -5.20
C SER A 20 -17.95 -22.85 -5.14
N ALA A 21 -18.55 -22.79 -3.94
CA ALA A 21 -19.94 -22.39 -3.77
C ALA A 21 -20.16 -20.91 -4.12
N ALA A 22 -19.29 -20.01 -3.67
CA ALA A 22 -19.33 -18.58 -3.99
C ALA A 22 -19.13 -18.35 -5.50
N ARG A 23 -18.18 -19.06 -6.11
CA ARG A 23 -17.92 -19.05 -7.55
C ARG A 23 -19.15 -19.47 -8.35
N ALA A 24 -19.78 -20.59 -7.97
CA ALA A 24 -20.99 -21.06 -8.62
C ALA A 24 -22.14 -20.03 -8.53
N ALA A 25 -22.26 -19.33 -7.40
CA ALA A 25 -23.23 -18.25 -7.24
C ALA A 25 -22.92 -17.05 -8.16
N LEU A 26 -21.68 -16.57 -8.18
CA LEU A 26 -21.25 -15.47 -9.06
C LEU A 26 -21.50 -15.78 -10.55
N VAL A 27 -21.21 -17.02 -10.97
CA VAL A 27 -21.43 -17.48 -12.36
C VAL A 27 -22.92 -17.55 -12.69
N ARG A 28 -23.72 -18.17 -11.81
CA ARG A 28 -25.19 -18.26 -11.99
C ARG A 28 -25.82 -16.88 -12.13
N ASP A 29 -25.32 -15.91 -11.37
CA ASP A 29 -25.85 -14.55 -11.35
C ASP A 29 -25.22 -13.65 -12.43
N GLY A 30 -24.36 -14.20 -13.30
CA GLY A 30 -23.76 -13.49 -14.44
C GLY A 30 -22.75 -12.40 -14.07
N ILE A 31 -22.26 -12.40 -12.83
CA ILE A 31 -21.45 -11.32 -12.25
C ILE A 31 -20.15 -11.05 -13.04
N PRO A 32 -19.36 -12.05 -13.49
CA PRO A 32 -18.13 -11.77 -14.24
C PRO A 32 -18.38 -10.95 -15.51
N GLY A 33 -19.42 -11.31 -16.27
CA GLY A 33 -19.80 -10.59 -17.49
C GLY A 33 -20.36 -9.20 -17.22
N LEU A 34 -21.09 -9.01 -16.11
CA LEU A 34 -21.58 -7.69 -15.69
C LEU A 34 -20.42 -6.78 -15.28
N LEU A 35 -19.44 -7.32 -14.54
CA LEU A 35 -18.23 -6.58 -14.15
C LEU A 35 -17.42 -6.14 -15.36
N VAL A 36 -17.12 -7.03 -16.32
CA VAL A 36 -16.40 -6.65 -17.56
C VAL A 36 -17.14 -5.58 -18.36
N ARG A 37 -18.48 -5.56 -18.33
CA ARG A 37 -19.30 -4.53 -18.98
C ARG A 37 -19.45 -3.24 -18.16
N LYS A 38 -18.73 -3.10 -17.05
CA LYS A 38 -18.77 -1.95 -16.14
C LYS A 38 -20.19 -1.68 -15.60
N ASP A 39 -20.94 -2.73 -15.28
CA ASP A 39 -22.28 -2.58 -14.68
C ASP A 39 -22.16 -1.99 -13.26
N PRO A 40 -22.69 -0.78 -12.99
CA PRO A 40 -22.53 -0.12 -11.70
C PRO A 40 -23.45 -0.71 -10.62
N THR A 41 -24.42 -1.55 -10.97
CA THR A 41 -25.43 -2.07 -10.02
C THR A 41 -24.94 -3.23 -9.16
N LEU A 42 -23.71 -3.70 -9.41
CA LEU A 42 -23.15 -4.94 -8.84
C LEU A 42 -23.16 -4.99 -7.30
N TRP A 43 -22.94 -3.87 -6.63
CA TRP A 43 -22.83 -3.80 -5.16
C TRP A 43 -24.03 -3.15 -4.48
N GLY A 44 -25.16 -3.06 -5.20
CA GLY A 44 -26.41 -2.51 -4.67
C GLY A 44 -26.57 -1.00 -4.91
N PRO A 45 -27.76 -0.45 -4.60
CA PRO A 45 -28.15 0.90 -4.98
C PRO A 45 -27.28 1.99 -4.34
N ASP A 46 -26.81 1.77 -3.10
CA ASP A 46 -25.99 2.75 -2.38
C ASP A 46 -24.59 2.92 -3.02
N ALA A 47 -24.10 1.88 -3.70
CA ALA A 47 -22.81 1.87 -4.37
C ALA A 47 -22.86 2.39 -5.82
N GLU A 48 -24.04 2.37 -6.45
CA GLU A 48 -24.19 2.54 -7.90
C GLU A 48 -23.63 3.88 -8.40
N ALA A 49 -23.89 4.97 -7.67
CA ALA A 49 -23.44 6.31 -8.04
C ALA A 49 -21.92 6.41 -8.09
N GLU A 50 -21.22 5.81 -7.12
CA GLU A 50 -19.76 5.79 -7.09
C GLU A 50 -19.21 4.78 -8.11
N ALA A 51 -19.75 3.57 -8.17
CA ALA A 51 -19.34 2.54 -9.12
C ALA A 51 -19.38 3.05 -10.57
N LYS A 52 -20.43 3.81 -10.93
CA LYS A 52 -20.58 4.41 -12.27
C LYS A 52 -19.39 5.26 -12.71
N ILE A 53 -18.67 5.89 -11.77
CA ILE A 53 -17.51 6.74 -12.04
C ILE A 53 -16.19 6.12 -11.55
N ARG A 54 -16.19 4.85 -11.17
CA ARG A 54 -15.01 4.15 -10.62
C ARG A 54 -14.66 2.85 -11.33
N LEU A 55 -15.38 2.50 -12.40
CA LEU A 55 -15.18 1.27 -13.17
C LEU A 55 -14.24 1.46 -14.38
N GLY A 56 -13.57 2.60 -14.50
CA GLY A 56 -12.63 2.87 -15.60
C GLY A 56 -11.47 1.87 -15.68
N TRP A 57 -11.04 1.32 -14.54
CA TRP A 57 -9.85 0.44 -14.43
C TRP A 57 -9.95 -0.85 -15.24
N ILE A 58 -11.17 -1.37 -15.44
CA ILE A 58 -11.46 -2.64 -16.14
C ILE A 58 -10.77 -2.76 -17.50
N ASP A 59 -10.67 -1.66 -18.25
CA ASP A 59 -10.06 -1.62 -19.58
C ASP A 59 -8.96 -0.56 -19.69
N THR A 60 -8.46 -0.02 -18.56
CA THR A 60 -7.48 1.08 -18.64
C THR A 60 -6.14 0.64 -19.23
N HIS A 61 -5.77 -0.63 -19.13
CA HIS A 61 -4.58 -1.16 -19.80
C HIS A 61 -4.65 -0.95 -21.34
N ARG A 62 -5.83 -1.06 -21.96
CA ARG A 62 -6.04 -0.75 -23.39
C ARG A 62 -5.84 0.72 -23.70
N ARG A 63 -6.41 1.59 -22.88
CA ARG A 63 -6.34 3.05 -23.09
C ARG A 63 -4.95 3.60 -22.80
N SER A 64 -4.22 2.98 -21.86
CA SER A 64 -2.85 3.37 -21.52
C SER A 64 -1.84 3.14 -22.65
N TRP A 65 -2.20 2.40 -23.71
CA TRP A 65 -1.41 2.38 -24.95
C TRP A 65 -1.21 3.77 -25.55
N GLU A 66 -2.17 4.68 -25.36
CA GLU A 66 -2.08 6.07 -25.81
C GLU A 66 -0.96 6.84 -25.08
N LEU A 67 -0.46 6.35 -23.95
CA LEU A 67 0.67 6.95 -23.23
C LEU A 67 2.01 6.62 -23.89
N LEU A 68 2.14 5.54 -24.66
CA LEU A 68 3.45 5.07 -25.14
C LEU A 68 4.20 6.09 -25.99
N PRO A 69 3.58 6.82 -26.94
CA PRO A 69 4.27 7.87 -27.69
C PRO A 69 4.77 9.00 -26.78
N LEU A 70 3.93 9.48 -25.86
CA LEU A 70 4.29 10.50 -24.89
C LEU A 70 5.46 10.05 -24.00
N LEU A 71 5.45 8.80 -23.53
CA LEU A 71 6.52 8.24 -22.71
C LEU A 71 7.83 8.12 -23.50
N ALA A 72 7.77 7.79 -24.79
CA ALA A 72 8.95 7.76 -25.65
C ALA A 72 9.56 9.17 -25.82
N GLU A 73 8.72 10.17 -26.09
CA GLU A 73 9.13 11.58 -26.19
C GLU A 73 9.76 12.08 -24.88
N LEU A 74 9.12 11.82 -23.73
CA LEU A 74 9.64 12.23 -22.44
C LEU A 74 10.98 11.57 -22.08
N LYS A 75 11.17 10.29 -22.44
CA LYS A 75 12.45 9.60 -22.23
C LYS A 75 13.56 10.19 -23.09
N GLU A 76 13.25 10.66 -24.29
CA GLU A 76 14.20 11.34 -25.16
C GLU A 76 14.53 12.74 -24.63
N GLU A 77 13.51 13.52 -24.25
CA GLU A 77 13.65 14.88 -23.73
C GLU A 77 14.46 14.93 -22.42
N LEU A 78 14.28 13.92 -21.56
CA LEU A 78 14.90 13.83 -20.24
C LEU A 78 16.07 12.85 -20.19
N ALA A 79 16.68 12.50 -21.33
CA ALA A 79 17.72 11.47 -21.43
C ALA A 79 18.99 11.75 -20.60
N ASP A 80 19.25 13.02 -20.26
CA ASP A 80 20.33 13.46 -19.34
C ASP A 80 20.01 13.24 -17.85
N LEU A 81 18.73 13.06 -17.50
CA LEU A 81 18.24 12.83 -16.14
C LEU A 81 18.10 11.32 -15.86
N ASP A 82 19.18 10.68 -15.43
CA ASP A 82 19.26 9.23 -15.23
C ASP A 82 18.84 8.73 -13.83
N ARG A 83 18.25 9.61 -13.02
CA ARG A 83 17.71 9.25 -11.70
C ARG A 83 16.23 9.61 -11.64
N VAL A 84 15.38 8.64 -11.33
CA VAL A 84 13.95 8.87 -11.15
C VAL A 84 13.60 8.81 -9.66
N VAL A 85 12.98 9.89 -9.19
CA VAL A 85 12.35 9.97 -7.87
C VAL A 85 10.85 10.05 -8.05
N LEU A 86 10.11 9.18 -7.38
CA LEU A 86 8.65 9.22 -7.35
C LEU A 86 8.18 9.73 -5.99
N ALA A 87 7.57 10.92 -5.97
CA ALA A 87 6.86 11.46 -4.83
C ALA A 87 5.36 11.15 -4.99
N GLY A 88 4.87 10.17 -4.24
CA GLY A 88 3.49 9.69 -4.35
C GLY A 88 3.09 8.88 -3.13
N MET A 89 1.79 8.70 -2.91
CA MET A 89 1.26 7.92 -1.79
C MET A 89 0.26 6.87 -2.26
N GLY A 90 0.33 5.68 -1.67
CA GLY A 90 -0.63 4.62 -1.94
C GLY A 90 -0.65 4.22 -3.41
N GLY A 91 -1.83 4.32 -4.04
CA GLY A 91 -2.03 3.90 -5.43
C GLY A 91 -1.23 4.73 -6.44
N SER A 92 -0.71 5.89 -6.01
CA SER A 92 0.15 6.77 -6.80
C SER A 92 1.65 6.42 -6.70
N SER A 93 2.02 5.38 -5.93
CA SER A 93 3.42 4.93 -5.75
C SER A 93 3.62 3.41 -5.77
N PHE A 94 2.73 2.63 -5.15
CA PHE A 94 2.92 1.19 -4.95
C PHE A 94 3.16 0.43 -6.26
N ALA A 95 2.28 0.56 -7.26
CA ALA A 95 2.40 -0.21 -8.49
C ALA A 95 3.71 0.09 -9.25
N ALA A 96 4.11 1.36 -9.33
CA ALA A 96 5.36 1.78 -9.94
C ALA A 96 6.58 1.17 -9.23
N GLU A 97 6.54 1.10 -7.90
CA GLU A 97 7.58 0.48 -7.09
C GLU A 97 7.67 -1.02 -7.34
N VAL A 98 6.53 -1.73 -7.37
CA VAL A 98 6.47 -3.16 -7.69
C VAL A 98 7.05 -3.44 -9.07
N ILE A 99 6.64 -2.68 -10.08
CA ILE A 99 7.11 -2.81 -11.45
C ILE A 99 8.63 -2.61 -11.52
N ALA A 100 9.14 -1.52 -10.95
CA ALA A 100 10.56 -1.21 -10.99
C ALA A 100 11.40 -2.24 -10.23
N ARG A 101 10.99 -2.64 -9.01
CA ARG A 101 11.71 -3.65 -8.21
C ARG A 101 11.72 -5.01 -8.89
N THR A 102 10.58 -5.44 -9.42
CA THR A 102 10.43 -6.73 -10.11
C THR A 102 11.34 -6.81 -11.35
N LEU A 103 11.44 -5.73 -12.10
CA LEU A 103 12.24 -5.67 -13.34
C LEU A 103 13.66 -5.13 -13.14
N GLY A 104 14.11 -4.99 -11.89
CA GLY A 104 15.47 -4.54 -11.56
C GLY A 104 15.81 -3.13 -12.04
N ARG A 105 14.82 -2.22 -12.10
CA ARG A 105 14.98 -0.83 -12.54
C ARG A 105 15.12 0.14 -11.36
N PRO A 106 16.02 1.13 -11.43
CA PRO A 106 16.27 2.05 -10.33
C PRO A 106 15.17 3.12 -10.23
N LEU A 107 14.28 2.99 -9.25
CA LEU A 107 13.26 3.98 -8.90
C LEU A 107 13.35 4.30 -7.41
N THR A 108 13.58 5.58 -7.07
CA THR A 108 13.55 6.03 -5.67
C THR A 108 12.13 6.49 -5.31
N VAL A 109 11.44 5.75 -4.44
CA VAL A 109 10.10 6.12 -4.00
C VAL A 109 10.15 6.88 -2.68
N LEU A 110 9.52 8.05 -2.67
CA LEU A 110 9.33 8.93 -1.52
C LEU A 110 7.84 9.03 -1.19
N ASP A 111 7.39 8.02 -0.46
CA ASP A 111 6.06 7.93 0.16
C ASP A 111 6.18 8.00 1.68
N THR A 112 7.06 8.91 2.11
CA THR A 112 7.42 9.15 3.50
C THR A 112 7.36 10.64 3.82
N THR A 113 7.34 10.95 5.11
CA THR A 113 7.58 12.29 5.66
C THR A 113 8.79 12.29 6.60
N ASP A 114 9.57 11.21 6.63
CA ASP A 114 10.81 11.17 7.40
C ASP A 114 11.84 12.15 6.80
N PRO A 115 12.33 13.14 7.57
CA PRO A 115 13.24 14.16 7.05
C PRO A 115 14.60 13.57 6.63
N GLY A 116 15.07 12.51 7.29
CA GLY A 116 16.35 11.87 6.98
C GLY A 116 16.31 11.15 5.63
N GLN A 117 15.24 10.38 5.38
CA GLN A 117 15.05 9.69 4.11
C GLN A 117 14.95 10.68 2.94
N ILE A 118 14.20 11.78 3.11
CA ILE A 118 14.02 12.80 2.08
C ILE A 118 15.32 13.57 1.82
N ALA A 119 16.03 13.98 2.87
CA ALA A 119 17.31 14.68 2.73
C ALA A 119 18.35 13.83 1.99
N ARG A 120 18.46 12.53 2.31
CA ARG A 120 19.35 11.61 1.58
C ARG A 120 18.96 11.47 0.11
N ALA A 121 17.66 11.42 -0.19
CA ALA A 121 17.19 11.34 -1.56
C ALA A 121 17.49 12.61 -2.36
N ILE A 122 17.38 13.80 -1.75
CA ILE A 122 17.73 15.09 -2.38
C ILE A 122 19.25 15.19 -2.63
N ALA A 123 20.07 14.71 -1.69
CA ALA A 123 21.53 14.77 -1.80
C ALA A 123 22.13 13.86 -2.90
N ASP A 124 21.40 12.82 -3.33
CA ASP A 124 21.86 11.90 -4.38
C ASP A 124 21.56 12.45 -5.79
N ARG A 125 22.63 12.91 -6.48
CA ARG A 125 22.62 13.30 -7.90
C ARG A 125 21.48 14.27 -8.28
N LEU A 126 21.25 15.31 -7.49
CA LEU A 126 20.17 16.29 -7.70
C LEU A 126 20.04 16.76 -9.16
N HIS A 127 21.13 17.27 -9.76
CA HIS A 127 21.14 17.77 -11.15
C HIS A 127 20.85 16.73 -12.24
N ARG A 128 20.86 15.43 -11.91
CA ARG A 128 20.53 14.33 -12.84
C ARG A 128 19.21 13.66 -12.49
N THR A 129 18.42 14.27 -11.61
CA THR A 129 17.17 13.70 -11.09
C THR A 129 15.96 14.28 -11.82
N VAL A 130 15.07 13.42 -12.31
CA VAL A 130 13.67 13.77 -12.59
C VAL A 130 12.80 13.36 -11.40
N VAL A 131 11.93 14.26 -10.96
CA VAL A 131 10.98 14.07 -9.86
C VAL A 131 9.59 13.90 -10.46
N VAL A 132 9.09 12.68 -10.43
CA VAL A 132 7.70 12.36 -10.75
C VAL A 132 6.85 12.66 -9.54
N VAL A 133 5.96 13.65 -9.62
CA VAL A 133 5.05 14.02 -8.53
C VAL A 133 3.66 13.51 -8.88
N SER A 134 3.15 12.60 -8.06
CA SER A 134 2.02 11.75 -8.41
C SER A 134 0.94 11.86 -7.32
N SER A 135 -0.17 12.51 -7.63
CA SER A 135 -1.30 12.66 -6.72
C SER A 135 -2.58 12.89 -7.51
N LYS A 136 -3.54 11.97 -7.39
CA LYS A 136 -4.85 12.09 -8.05
C LYS A 136 -5.57 13.38 -7.70
N SER A 137 -5.71 13.69 -6.41
CA SER A 137 -6.43 14.88 -5.95
C SER A 137 -5.63 16.17 -6.10
N GLY A 138 -4.31 16.08 -6.31
CA GLY A 138 -3.39 17.21 -6.28
C GLY A 138 -3.22 17.87 -4.89
N THR A 139 -3.78 17.27 -3.84
CA THR A 139 -3.84 17.87 -2.48
C THR A 139 -3.18 17.01 -1.40
N THR A 140 -2.55 15.90 -1.77
CA THR A 140 -1.80 15.03 -0.84
C THR A 140 -0.64 15.81 -0.21
N ILE A 141 -0.70 16.03 1.11
CA ILE A 141 0.21 16.94 1.83
C ILE A 141 1.66 16.45 1.78
N GLU A 142 1.86 15.13 1.80
CA GLU A 142 3.17 14.50 1.77
C GLU A 142 3.83 14.69 0.40
N THR A 143 3.08 14.41 -0.66
CA THR A 143 3.50 14.61 -2.05
C THR A 143 3.84 16.08 -2.34
N ASP A 144 2.99 17.02 -1.90
CA ASP A 144 3.26 18.46 -2.03
C ASP A 144 4.50 18.90 -1.25
N SER A 145 4.71 18.35 -0.05
CA SER A 145 5.88 18.66 0.78
C SER A 145 7.18 18.21 0.10
N VAL A 146 7.22 17.00 -0.44
CA VAL A 146 8.38 16.49 -1.19
C VAL A 146 8.63 17.33 -2.45
N ARG A 147 7.58 17.67 -3.22
CA ARG A 147 7.70 18.55 -4.39
C ARG A 147 8.34 19.90 -4.01
N ARG A 148 7.88 20.52 -2.92
CA ARG A 148 8.42 21.79 -2.41
C ARG A 148 9.87 21.66 -1.99
N ALA A 149 10.25 20.56 -1.34
CA ALA A 149 11.61 20.31 -0.92
C ALA A 149 12.57 20.17 -2.11
N TYR A 150 12.19 19.41 -3.14
CA TYR A 150 12.98 19.30 -4.38
C TYR A 150 13.06 20.63 -5.13
N LEU A 151 11.95 21.36 -5.26
CA LEU A 151 11.95 22.67 -5.91
C LEU A 151 12.91 23.63 -5.19
N GLY A 152 12.83 23.68 -3.86
CA GLY A 152 13.78 24.45 -3.05
C GLY A 152 15.23 24.03 -3.29
N ALA A 153 15.51 22.72 -3.27
CA ALA A 153 16.85 22.19 -3.51
C ALA A 153 17.40 22.55 -4.90
N PHE A 154 16.58 22.49 -5.95
CA PHE A 154 17.00 22.90 -7.30
C PHE A 154 17.36 24.38 -7.37
N LEU A 155 16.52 25.25 -6.77
CA LEU A 155 16.77 26.68 -6.73
C LEU A 155 18.02 27.03 -5.89
N ASP A 156 18.19 26.37 -4.74
CA ASP A 156 19.39 26.52 -3.90
C ASP A 156 20.67 26.04 -4.60
N ALA A 157 20.54 25.07 -5.50
CA ALA A 157 21.61 24.59 -6.38
C ALA A 157 21.88 25.52 -7.59
N GLY A 158 21.19 26.66 -7.67
CA GLY A 158 21.43 27.71 -8.67
C GLY A 158 20.65 27.56 -9.98
N LEU A 159 19.68 26.64 -10.06
CA LEU A 159 18.80 26.55 -11.22
C LEU A 159 17.80 27.71 -11.22
N THR A 160 17.52 28.24 -12.40
CA THR A 160 16.39 29.14 -12.61
C THR A 160 15.06 28.40 -12.41
N PRO A 161 13.94 29.10 -12.16
CA PRO A 161 12.63 28.45 -12.04
C PRO A 161 12.25 27.58 -13.25
N ALA A 162 12.60 27.99 -14.46
CA ALA A 162 12.33 27.21 -15.67
C ALA A 162 13.20 25.94 -15.75
N GLU A 163 14.49 26.05 -15.43
CA GLU A 163 15.38 24.87 -15.35
C GLU A 163 14.91 23.90 -14.28
N ALA A 164 14.53 24.39 -13.09
CA ALA A 164 13.97 23.56 -12.03
C ALA A 164 12.65 22.90 -12.46
N GLY A 165 11.77 23.62 -13.17
CA GLY A 165 10.51 23.10 -13.72
C GLY A 165 10.68 21.87 -14.61
N ARG A 166 11.72 21.87 -15.46
CA ARG A 166 12.08 20.73 -16.33
C ARG A 166 12.35 19.44 -15.55
N HIS A 167 12.82 19.53 -14.31
CA HIS A 167 13.07 18.35 -13.47
C HIS A 167 11.79 17.71 -12.92
N PHE A 168 10.59 18.24 -13.23
CA PHE A 168 9.34 17.69 -12.74
C PHE A 168 8.47 17.09 -13.85
N VAL A 169 7.94 15.91 -13.57
CA VAL A 169 6.83 15.30 -14.34
C VAL A 169 5.67 15.11 -13.37
N ILE A 170 4.53 15.73 -13.68
CA ILE A 170 3.37 15.75 -12.81
C ILE A 170 2.30 14.80 -13.33
N VAL A 171 1.89 13.84 -12.50
CA VAL A 171 0.81 12.89 -12.80
C VAL A 171 -0.37 13.17 -11.87
N THR A 172 -1.49 13.62 -12.44
CA THR A 172 -2.64 14.11 -11.66
C THR A 172 -3.94 13.99 -12.45
N ASP A 173 -5.10 14.10 -11.78
CA ASP A 173 -6.38 14.15 -12.49
C ASP A 173 -6.58 15.51 -13.20
N PRO A 174 -7.36 15.54 -14.30
CA PRO A 174 -7.80 16.77 -14.94
C PRO A 174 -8.56 17.69 -13.98
N GLY A 175 -8.27 18.99 -14.03
CA GLY A 175 -8.86 20.04 -13.20
C GLY A 175 -8.36 20.07 -11.75
N SER A 176 -7.33 19.30 -11.40
CA SER A 176 -6.78 19.27 -10.04
C SER A 176 -5.91 20.50 -9.75
N PRO A 177 -5.80 20.96 -8.48
CA PRO A 177 -4.91 22.07 -8.13
C PRO A 177 -3.44 21.83 -8.51
N LEU A 178 -3.02 20.56 -8.56
CA LEU A 178 -1.66 20.20 -8.93
C LEU A 178 -1.40 20.36 -10.44
N GLU A 179 -2.42 20.29 -11.28
CA GLU A 179 -2.31 20.59 -12.71
C GLU A 179 -1.95 22.07 -12.93
N ASP A 180 -2.60 22.99 -12.22
CA ASP A 180 -2.30 24.41 -12.31
C ASP A 180 -0.90 24.73 -11.78
N VAL A 181 -0.52 24.13 -10.64
CA VAL A 181 0.84 24.24 -10.09
C VAL A 181 1.89 23.76 -11.09
N ALA A 182 1.62 22.67 -11.82
CA ALA A 182 2.52 22.15 -12.82
C ALA A 182 2.73 23.11 -13.99
N ARG A 183 1.64 23.70 -14.48
CA ARG A 183 1.68 24.71 -15.56
C ARG A 183 2.46 25.94 -15.13
N ASP A 184 2.23 26.43 -13.93
CA ASP A 184 2.95 27.60 -13.37
C ASP A 184 4.45 27.33 -13.21
N MET A 185 4.82 26.09 -12.90
CA MET A 185 6.21 25.65 -12.81
C MET A 185 6.87 25.41 -14.19
N GLY A 186 6.09 25.35 -15.27
CA GLY A 186 6.58 24.88 -16.57
C GLY A 186 6.98 23.40 -16.58
N ALA A 187 6.38 22.59 -15.70
CA ALA A 187 6.61 21.16 -15.61
C ALA A 187 5.76 20.41 -16.65
N THR A 188 6.24 19.23 -17.05
CA THR A 188 5.44 18.32 -17.89
C THR A 188 4.25 17.80 -17.09
N VAL A 189 3.06 17.79 -17.71
CA VAL A 189 1.83 17.24 -17.13
C VAL A 189 1.37 16.02 -17.89
N VAL A 190 1.14 14.93 -17.19
CA VAL A 190 0.46 13.73 -17.69
C VAL A 190 -0.85 13.58 -16.94
N LEU A 191 -1.96 13.77 -17.67
CA LEU A 191 -3.30 13.65 -17.09
C LEU A 191 -3.69 12.18 -16.95
N ALA A 192 -4.14 11.81 -15.75
CA ALA A 192 -4.66 10.50 -15.45
C ALA A 192 -6.16 10.39 -15.80
N ASP A 193 -6.71 9.18 -15.67
CA ASP A 193 -8.13 8.95 -15.82
C ASP A 193 -8.90 9.24 -14.52
N PRO A 194 -9.79 10.25 -14.49
CA PRO A 194 -10.59 10.54 -13.31
C PRO A 194 -11.51 9.38 -12.88
N GLU A 195 -11.93 8.52 -13.82
CA GLU A 195 -12.82 7.37 -13.58
C GLU A 195 -12.11 6.16 -12.95
N VAL A 196 -10.81 6.26 -12.68
CA VAL A 196 -10.02 5.22 -12.01
C VAL A 196 -9.73 5.62 -10.57
N GLY A 197 -10.15 4.79 -9.61
CA GLY A 197 -9.77 4.95 -8.21
C GLY A 197 -8.30 4.63 -7.98
N GLY A 198 -7.63 5.33 -7.06
CA GLY A 198 -6.17 5.25 -6.89
C GLY A 198 -5.63 3.82 -6.67
N ARG A 199 -6.28 3.00 -5.84
CA ARG A 199 -5.85 1.61 -5.59
C ARG A 199 -6.07 0.64 -6.77
N TYR A 200 -6.85 1.06 -7.77
CA TYR A 200 -7.12 0.35 -9.02
C TYR A 200 -6.35 0.99 -10.21
N ALA A 201 -5.29 1.74 -9.91
CA ALA A 201 -4.60 2.57 -10.90
C ALA A 201 -3.26 1.98 -11.38
N ALA A 202 -3.03 0.67 -11.18
CA ALA A 202 -1.72 0.05 -11.41
C ALA A 202 -1.23 0.20 -12.86
N LEU A 203 -2.11 -0.08 -13.83
CA LEU A 203 -1.81 0.00 -15.27
C LEU A 203 -2.34 1.30 -15.89
N THR A 204 -2.13 2.41 -15.18
CA THR A 204 -2.49 3.77 -15.62
C THR A 204 -1.26 4.68 -15.60
N ALA A 205 -1.42 5.96 -15.95
CA ALA A 205 -0.34 6.95 -15.83
C ALA A 205 0.36 6.92 -14.46
N PHE A 206 -0.37 6.63 -13.37
CA PHE A 206 0.18 6.56 -12.01
C PHE A 206 1.27 5.47 -11.84
N GLY A 207 1.08 4.29 -12.43
CA GLY A 207 2.08 3.21 -12.38
C GLY A 207 3.07 3.28 -13.54
N LEU A 208 2.61 3.62 -14.73
CA LEU A 208 3.39 3.48 -15.97
C LEU A 208 4.37 4.63 -16.21
N VAL A 209 4.02 5.88 -15.88
CA VAL A 209 4.91 7.03 -16.09
C VAL A 209 6.22 6.88 -15.30
N PRO A 210 6.20 6.73 -13.96
CA PRO A 210 7.44 6.55 -13.19
C PRO A 210 8.20 5.28 -13.59
N ALA A 211 7.52 4.18 -13.90
CA ALA A 211 8.16 2.94 -14.33
C ALA A 211 8.88 3.10 -15.69
N ALA A 212 8.23 3.71 -16.67
CA ALA A 212 8.80 3.93 -18.01
C ALA A 212 10.01 4.85 -17.97
N LEU A 213 9.94 5.94 -17.17
CA LEU A 213 11.07 6.83 -16.93
C LEU A 213 12.23 6.12 -16.23
N ALA A 214 11.94 5.15 -15.34
CA ALA A 214 12.97 4.29 -14.72
C ALA A 214 13.55 3.24 -15.69
N GLY A 215 13.09 3.20 -16.95
CA GLY A 215 13.61 2.33 -18.00
C GLY A 215 12.86 1.01 -18.17
N VAL A 216 11.66 0.87 -17.59
CA VAL A 216 10.78 -0.27 -17.83
C VAL A 216 10.17 -0.20 -19.23
N ASP A 217 10.08 -1.35 -19.91
CA ASP A 217 9.21 -1.49 -21.07
C ASP A 217 7.79 -1.77 -20.59
N VAL A 218 6.98 -0.71 -20.54
CA VAL A 218 5.62 -0.80 -20.01
C VAL A 218 4.63 -1.41 -21.01
N ALA A 219 4.99 -1.52 -22.30
CA ALA A 219 4.13 -2.14 -23.30
C ALA A 219 3.89 -3.62 -22.99
N GLU A 220 4.93 -4.34 -22.54
CA GLU A 220 4.83 -5.75 -22.15
C GLU A 220 3.81 -5.97 -21.01
N LEU A 221 3.73 -5.05 -20.04
CA LEU A 221 2.75 -5.14 -18.95
C LEU A 221 1.32 -4.95 -19.47
N LEU A 222 1.13 -4.08 -20.45
CA LEU A 222 -0.17 -3.84 -21.08
C LEU A 222 -0.61 -5.04 -21.92
N ASP A 223 0.31 -5.64 -22.68
CA ASP A 223 0.07 -6.88 -23.45
C ASP A 223 -0.34 -8.03 -22.53
N GLN A 224 0.39 -8.26 -21.44
CA GLN A 224 0.07 -9.30 -20.45
C GLN A 224 -1.34 -9.13 -19.85
N ALA A 225 -1.76 -7.90 -19.58
CA ALA A 225 -3.10 -7.61 -19.08
C ALA A 225 -4.19 -7.78 -20.18
N GLU A 226 -3.90 -7.35 -21.41
CA GLU A 226 -4.79 -7.49 -22.57
C GLU A 226 -5.08 -8.95 -22.89
N GLU A 227 -4.06 -9.82 -22.83
CA GLU A 227 -4.22 -11.26 -23.09
C GLU A 227 -5.18 -11.93 -22.09
N LEU A 228 -5.25 -11.45 -20.86
CA LEU A 228 -6.11 -11.99 -19.80
C LEU A 228 -7.58 -11.58 -19.96
N LEU A 229 -7.84 -10.38 -20.49
CA LEU A 229 -9.16 -9.76 -20.49
C LEU A 229 -10.31 -10.64 -21.04
N PRO A 230 -10.14 -11.41 -22.14
CA PRO A 230 -11.20 -12.29 -22.65
C PRO A 230 -11.69 -13.32 -21.61
N ALA A 231 -10.78 -13.84 -20.77
CA ALA A 231 -11.08 -14.85 -19.77
C ALA A 231 -11.90 -14.28 -18.59
N LEU A 232 -11.80 -12.98 -18.32
CA LEU A 232 -12.42 -12.34 -17.14
C LEU A 232 -13.95 -12.32 -17.17
N SER A 233 -14.55 -12.42 -18.36
CA SER A 233 -16.00 -12.52 -18.53
C SER A 233 -16.54 -13.95 -18.42
N ALA A 234 -15.66 -14.96 -18.47
CA ALA A 234 -16.03 -16.37 -18.51
C ALA A 234 -16.37 -16.91 -17.11
N GLY A 235 -17.24 -17.91 -17.04
CA GLY A 235 -17.56 -18.63 -15.79
C GLY A 235 -16.56 -19.75 -15.44
N GLY A 236 -15.73 -20.16 -16.42
CA GLY A 236 -14.67 -21.16 -16.30
C GLY A 236 -13.38 -20.63 -16.90
N ASP A 237 -12.23 -21.21 -16.52
CA ASP A 237 -10.90 -20.77 -16.97
C ASP A 237 -10.64 -19.30 -16.66
N ASN A 238 -11.12 -18.85 -15.48
CA ASN A 238 -11.08 -17.47 -15.05
C ASN A 238 -10.37 -17.39 -13.68
N PRO A 239 -9.04 -17.16 -13.67
CA PRO A 239 -8.27 -17.15 -12.43
C PRO A 239 -8.69 -16.03 -11.47
N ALA A 240 -9.07 -14.86 -11.99
CA ALA A 240 -9.54 -13.74 -11.15
C ALA A 240 -10.85 -14.07 -10.43
N LEU A 241 -11.77 -14.76 -11.11
CA LEU A 241 -13.00 -15.27 -10.50
C LEU A 241 -12.72 -16.33 -9.43
N ALA A 242 -11.80 -17.24 -9.69
CA ALA A 242 -11.43 -18.27 -8.72
C ALA A 242 -10.84 -17.62 -7.45
N LEU A 243 -9.87 -16.72 -7.60
CA LEU A 243 -9.26 -15.99 -6.51
C LEU A 243 -10.28 -15.15 -5.74
N GLY A 244 -11.08 -14.33 -6.43
CA GLY A 244 -12.08 -13.46 -5.80
C GLY A 244 -13.15 -14.24 -5.02
N ALA A 245 -13.60 -15.37 -5.57
CA ALA A 245 -14.54 -16.25 -4.87
C ALA A 245 -13.91 -16.88 -3.62
N ALA A 246 -12.65 -17.32 -3.68
CA ALA A 246 -11.94 -17.89 -2.53
C ALA A 246 -11.72 -16.84 -1.43
N LEU A 247 -11.25 -15.64 -1.77
CA LEU A 247 -11.05 -14.53 -0.84
C LEU A 247 -12.35 -14.12 -0.15
N GLY A 248 -13.42 -13.93 -0.92
CA GLY A 248 -14.73 -13.58 -0.38
C GLY A 248 -15.34 -14.69 0.50
N ALA A 249 -15.24 -15.94 0.06
CA ALA A 249 -15.74 -17.09 0.83
C ALA A 249 -14.95 -17.29 2.13
N ALA A 250 -13.62 -17.17 2.09
CA ALA A 250 -12.78 -17.23 3.28
C ALA A 250 -13.20 -16.17 4.31
N THR A 251 -13.35 -14.92 3.87
CA THR A 251 -13.76 -13.80 4.73
C THR A 251 -15.12 -14.05 5.39
N THR A 252 -16.12 -14.46 4.60
CA THR A 252 -17.49 -14.71 5.09
C THR A 252 -17.63 -15.98 5.95
N THR A 253 -16.63 -16.87 5.92
CA THR A 253 -16.58 -18.10 6.73
C THR A 253 -15.62 -18.00 7.91
N GLY A 254 -15.06 -16.81 8.19
CA GLY A 254 -14.25 -16.53 9.37
C GLY A 254 -12.74 -16.62 9.17
N LYS A 255 -12.26 -16.77 7.92
CA LYS A 255 -10.85 -16.62 7.52
C LYS A 255 -10.62 -15.26 6.86
N ASP A 256 -10.72 -14.20 7.65
CA ASP A 256 -10.66 -12.80 7.22
C ASP A 256 -9.23 -12.20 7.26
N LYS A 257 -8.22 -12.97 7.67
CA LYS A 257 -6.81 -12.54 7.67
C LYS A 257 -6.09 -13.19 6.50
N ILE A 258 -5.72 -12.41 5.50
CA ILE A 258 -5.13 -12.87 4.25
C ILE A 258 -3.61 -12.74 4.36
N ALA A 259 -2.93 -13.83 4.66
CA ALA A 259 -1.47 -13.84 4.70
C ALA A 259 -0.92 -13.86 3.28
N LEU A 260 -0.34 -12.75 2.85
CA LEU A 260 0.27 -12.59 1.54
C LEU A 260 1.72 -13.04 1.63
N VAL A 261 2.04 -14.14 0.95
CA VAL A 261 3.33 -14.81 1.07
C VAL A 261 4.10 -14.65 -0.24
N PRO A 262 5.23 -13.92 -0.27
CA PRO A 262 6.08 -13.91 -1.45
C PRO A 262 6.61 -15.32 -1.66
N ASP A 263 6.45 -15.87 -2.85
CA ASP A 263 6.89 -17.24 -3.14
C ASP A 263 8.38 -17.35 -3.50
N GLY A 264 9.07 -16.21 -3.60
CA GLY A 264 10.47 -16.10 -3.99
C GLY A 264 10.74 -16.22 -5.50
N THR A 265 9.70 -16.30 -6.34
CA THR A 265 9.85 -16.60 -7.78
C THR A 265 9.69 -15.37 -8.69
N GLY A 266 10.18 -14.21 -8.25
CA GLY A 266 10.52 -13.13 -9.18
C GLY A 266 9.50 -12.01 -9.35
N ILE A 267 8.50 -11.89 -8.47
CA ILE A 267 7.76 -10.63 -8.31
C ILE A 267 8.05 -10.07 -6.91
N VAL A 268 8.48 -8.81 -6.84
CA VAL A 268 8.93 -8.17 -5.60
C VAL A 268 8.01 -7.01 -5.26
N GLY A 269 7.36 -7.07 -4.09
CA GLY A 269 6.49 -6.01 -3.56
C GLY A 269 5.01 -6.11 -3.98
N LEU A 270 4.61 -7.12 -4.76
CA LEU A 270 3.21 -7.29 -5.17
C LEU A 270 2.28 -7.54 -3.96
N ASP A 271 2.79 -8.20 -2.93
CA ASP A 271 2.18 -8.33 -1.61
C ASP A 271 1.87 -6.97 -0.96
N GLU A 272 2.82 -6.04 -0.95
CA GLU A 272 2.60 -4.68 -0.42
C GLU A 272 1.56 -3.90 -1.23
N TRP A 273 1.53 -4.03 -2.55
CA TRP A 273 0.49 -3.42 -3.40
C TRP A 273 -0.88 -4.08 -3.19
N ALA A 274 -0.94 -5.40 -3.12
CA ALA A 274 -2.16 -6.15 -2.86
C ALA A 274 -2.71 -5.87 -1.44
N GLU A 275 -1.83 -5.59 -0.47
CA GLU A 275 -2.21 -5.12 0.87
C GLU A 275 -3.12 -3.88 0.78
N GLN A 276 -2.68 -2.85 0.05
CA GLN A 276 -3.50 -1.66 -0.12
C GLN A 276 -4.84 -2.01 -0.79
N LEU A 277 -4.77 -2.75 -1.89
CA LEU A 277 -5.95 -3.06 -2.70
C LEU A 277 -7.01 -3.79 -1.86
N LEU A 278 -6.63 -4.82 -1.09
CA LEU A 278 -7.56 -5.59 -0.27
C LEU A 278 -8.07 -4.78 0.93
N ALA A 279 -7.17 -4.13 1.68
CA ALA A 279 -7.52 -3.43 2.90
C ALA A 279 -8.41 -2.21 2.62
N GLU A 280 -8.06 -1.38 1.64
CA GLU A 280 -8.84 -0.18 1.33
C GLU A 280 -10.17 -0.50 0.63
N SER A 281 -10.23 -1.59 -0.14
CA SER A 281 -11.47 -1.98 -0.82
C SER A 281 -12.47 -2.62 0.13
N THR A 282 -12.02 -3.35 1.16
CA THR A 282 -12.94 -4.16 1.97
C THR A 282 -13.01 -3.81 3.45
N GLY A 283 -11.99 -3.14 4.01
CA GLY A 283 -11.89 -2.82 5.44
C GLY A 283 -12.77 -1.66 5.88
N LYS A 284 -14.09 -1.83 5.84
CA LYS A 284 -15.09 -0.82 6.21
C LYS A 284 -16.37 -1.47 6.70
N GLU A 285 -17.26 -0.67 7.29
CA GLU A 285 -18.56 -1.13 7.82
C GLU A 285 -18.43 -2.28 8.84
N GLY A 286 -17.31 -2.33 9.57
CA GLY A 286 -17.03 -3.37 10.56
C GLY A 286 -16.70 -4.74 9.97
N THR A 287 -16.45 -4.84 8.66
CA THR A 287 -16.06 -6.07 7.96
C THR A 287 -14.81 -5.83 7.08
N GLY A 288 -14.33 -6.88 6.42
CA GLY A 288 -13.25 -6.80 5.43
C GLY A 288 -12.15 -7.83 5.60
N MET A 289 -11.24 -7.84 4.63
CA MET A 289 -10.02 -8.63 4.66
C MET A 289 -8.88 -7.83 5.30
N LEU A 290 -8.22 -8.39 6.32
CA LEU A 290 -6.93 -7.90 6.80
C LEU A 290 -5.81 -8.58 6.02
N PRO A 291 -5.15 -7.90 5.07
CA PRO A 291 -3.93 -8.42 4.48
C PRO A 291 -2.79 -8.38 5.50
N VAL A 292 -1.97 -9.43 5.49
CA VAL A 292 -0.81 -9.63 6.37
C VAL A 292 0.37 -9.98 5.48
N VAL A 293 1.19 -8.98 5.13
CA VAL A 293 2.38 -9.16 4.28
C VAL A 293 3.47 -9.90 5.04
N LEU A 294 3.96 -11.00 4.49
CA LEU A 294 5.05 -11.80 5.06
C LEU A 294 6.39 -11.46 4.43
N GLU A 295 7.47 -11.52 5.20
CA GLU A 295 8.82 -11.21 4.72
C GLU A 295 9.40 -12.32 3.83
N SER A 296 8.96 -13.56 4.03
CA SER A 296 9.47 -14.74 3.34
C SER A 296 8.49 -15.92 3.42
N PRO A 297 8.68 -16.97 2.60
CA PRO A 297 7.89 -18.21 2.69
C PRO A 297 7.88 -18.89 4.07
N ASP A 298 8.93 -18.68 4.88
CA ASP A 298 9.11 -19.30 6.19
C ASP A 298 8.67 -18.38 7.35
N ALA A 299 8.20 -17.17 7.06
CA ALA A 299 7.83 -16.22 8.08
C ALA A 299 6.63 -16.72 8.91
N PRO A 300 6.63 -16.53 10.23
CA PRO A 300 5.58 -17.04 11.10
C PRO A 300 4.23 -16.35 10.84
N VAL A 301 3.24 -17.19 10.59
CA VAL A 301 1.82 -16.82 10.57
C VAL A 301 1.00 -18.00 11.08
N ASP A 302 0.05 -17.72 11.97
CA ASP A 302 -0.82 -18.73 12.56
C ASP A 302 -2.19 -18.13 12.90
N GLY A 303 -3.19 -18.99 13.04
CA GLY A 303 -4.57 -18.65 13.34
C GLY A 303 -5.55 -19.43 12.47
N ALA A 304 -6.62 -19.95 13.08
CA ALA A 304 -7.69 -20.63 12.34
C ALA A 304 -8.44 -19.68 11.38
N ASP A 305 -8.33 -18.38 11.61
CA ASP A 305 -8.90 -17.28 10.83
C ASP A 305 -7.93 -16.75 9.75
N VAL A 306 -6.85 -17.47 9.46
CA VAL A 306 -5.90 -17.13 8.40
C VAL A 306 -6.20 -17.91 7.12
N LEU A 307 -6.16 -17.20 6.00
CA LEU A 307 -6.02 -17.74 4.65
C LEU A 307 -4.62 -17.39 4.12
N THR A 308 -3.83 -18.40 3.75
CA THR A 308 -2.50 -18.20 3.18
C THR A 308 -2.57 -18.14 1.65
N VAL A 309 -2.10 -17.03 1.08
CA VAL A 309 -2.09 -16.78 -0.35
C VAL A 309 -0.67 -16.49 -0.80
N THR A 310 -0.09 -17.39 -1.58
CA THR A 310 1.22 -17.17 -2.19
C THR A 310 1.09 -16.42 -3.51
N LEU A 311 2.05 -15.54 -3.80
CA LEU A 311 2.06 -14.74 -5.01
C LEU A 311 3.46 -14.65 -5.62
N GLY A 312 3.54 -14.90 -6.93
CA GLY A 312 4.79 -15.05 -7.68
C GLY A 312 4.65 -14.96 -9.19
N GLY A 313 5.75 -15.18 -9.90
CA GLY A 313 5.82 -14.95 -11.36
C GLY A 313 6.54 -16.00 -12.18
N SER A 314 7.47 -16.76 -11.61
CA SER A 314 8.32 -17.70 -12.37
C SER A 314 7.94 -19.17 -12.20
N LEU A 315 6.89 -19.46 -11.44
CA LEU A 315 6.35 -20.81 -11.32
C LEU A 315 5.48 -21.18 -12.52
N PRO A 316 5.62 -22.40 -13.08
CA PRO A 316 4.67 -22.92 -14.06
C PRO A 316 3.25 -22.94 -13.50
N ALA A 317 2.25 -22.86 -14.37
CA ALA A 317 0.85 -23.01 -13.98
C ALA A 317 0.64 -24.32 -13.18
N GLY A 318 0.08 -24.21 -11.97
CA GLY A 318 -0.16 -25.34 -11.06
C GLY A 318 1.05 -25.78 -10.23
N ALA A 319 2.23 -25.20 -10.43
CA ALA A 319 3.32 -25.34 -9.47
C ALA A 319 3.01 -24.51 -8.22
N VAL A 320 3.16 -25.15 -7.07
CA VAL A 320 3.08 -24.48 -5.77
C VAL A 320 4.50 -24.22 -5.26
N PRO A 321 4.72 -23.14 -4.51
CA PRO A 321 6.03 -22.84 -3.95
C PRO A 321 6.52 -23.98 -3.04
N GLY A 322 7.83 -24.25 -3.06
CA GLY A 322 8.47 -25.20 -2.16
C GLY A 322 9.17 -24.48 -1.02
N GLY A 323 8.63 -24.59 0.20
CA GLY A 323 9.24 -24.05 1.44
C GLY A 323 8.21 -23.52 2.44
N GLY A 324 8.51 -23.66 3.74
CA GLY A 324 7.78 -23.02 4.86
C GLY A 324 6.28 -23.25 4.95
N VAL A 325 5.51 -22.26 4.50
CA VAL A 325 4.05 -22.24 4.50
C VAL A 325 3.52 -22.98 3.29
N ARG A 326 2.76 -24.06 3.52
CA ARG A 326 1.93 -24.67 2.45
C ARG A 326 0.72 -23.75 2.20
N PRO A 327 0.61 -23.08 1.04
CA PRO A 327 -0.47 -22.14 0.81
C PRO A 327 -1.83 -22.83 0.73
N ASP A 328 -2.87 -22.14 1.18
CA ASP A 328 -4.26 -22.46 0.87
C ASP A 328 -4.57 -22.13 -0.60
N VAL A 329 -4.03 -21.00 -1.10
CA VAL A 329 -4.17 -20.52 -2.48
C VAL A 329 -2.81 -20.07 -3.01
N ALA A 330 -2.50 -20.38 -4.28
CA ALA A 330 -1.29 -19.88 -4.94
C ALA A 330 -1.65 -19.16 -6.24
N VAL A 331 -1.04 -17.99 -6.47
CA VAL A 331 -1.27 -17.13 -7.64
C VAL A 331 0.06 -16.88 -8.35
N ASN A 332 0.23 -17.44 -9.55
CA ASN A 332 1.46 -17.34 -10.31
C ASN A 332 1.18 -16.86 -11.73
N GLY A 333 1.95 -15.90 -12.23
CA GLY A 333 1.82 -15.44 -13.61
C GLY A 333 2.54 -14.11 -13.88
N PRO A 334 2.47 -13.62 -15.13
CA PRO A 334 3.10 -12.37 -15.52
C PRO A 334 2.59 -11.17 -14.72
N LEU A 335 3.45 -10.18 -14.49
CA LEU A 335 3.15 -9.04 -13.60
C LEU A 335 1.96 -8.19 -14.07
N GLY A 336 1.84 -7.92 -15.38
CA GLY A 336 0.70 -7.19 -15.93
C GLY A 336 -0.62 -7.92 -15.70
N ALA A 337 -0.63 -9.24 -15.89
CA ALA A 337 -1.79 -10.10 -15.62
C ALA A 337 -2.11 -10.18 -14.12
N GLN A 338 -1.10 -10.17 -13.24
CA GLN A 338 -1.29 -10.14 -11.78
C GLN A 338 -2.09 -8.89 -11.36
N PHE A 339 -1.68 -7.68 -11.78
CA PHE A 339 -2.39 -6.47 -11.42
C PHE A 339 -3.89 -6.55 -11.76
N LEU A 340 -4.21 -6.92 -13.00
CA LEU A 340 -5.60 -7.05 -13.44
C LEU A 340 -6.34 -8.16 -12.69
N THR A 341 -5.70 -9.31 -12.44
CA THR A 341 -6.30 -10.42 -11.69
C THR A 341 -6.68 -10.02 -10.29
N TRP A 342 -5.79 -9.34 -9.55
CA TRP A 342 -6.03 -8.93 -8.18
C TRP A 342 -7.09 -7.84 -8.07
N GLU A 343 -7.12 -6.89 -9.01
CA GLU A 343 -8.17 -5.87 -9.10
C GLU A 343 -9.56 -6.51 -9.30
N PHE A 344 -9.69 -7.42 -10.29
CA PHE A 344 -10.93 -8.17 -10.51
C PHE A 344 -11.30 -9.06 -9.32
N ALA A 345 -10.34 -9.79 -8.77
CA ALA A 345 -10.57 -10.67 -7.62
C ALA A 345 -11.07 -9.89 -6.41
N THR A 346 -10.50 -8.71 -6.14
CA THR A 346 -10.93 -7.84 -5.04
C THR A 346 -12.36 -7.33 -5.26
N ALA A 347 -12.69 -6.94 -6.49
CA ALA A 347 -14.03 -6.48 -6.84
C ALA A 347 -15.10 -7.59 -6.65
N LEU A 348 -14.76 -8.81 -7.07
CA LEU A 348 -15.60 -10.01 -6.90
C LEU A 348 -15.69 -10.45 -5.44
N ALA A 349 -14.60 -10.37 -4.68
CA ALA A 349 -14.60 -10.65 -3.24
C ALA A 349 -15.51 -9.67 -2.50
N GLY A 350 -15.48 -8.38 -2.86
CA GLY A 350 -16.41 -7.37 -2.34
C GLY A 350 -17.88 -7.76 -2.57
N ARG A 351 -18.21 -8.28 -3.76
CA ARG A 351 -19.55 -8.78 -4.08
C ARG A 351 -19.96 -9.96 -3.18
N VAL A 352 -19.05 -10.90 -2.91
CA VAL A 352 -19.31 -12.06 -2.04
C VAL A 352 -19.47 -11.65 -0.58
N ILE A 353 -18.65 -10.70 -0.11
CA ILE A 353 -18.73 -10.14 1.25
C ILE A 353 -19.99 -9.29 1.45
N GLY A 354 -20.52 -8.71 0.36
CA GLY A 354 -21.67 -7.82 0.39
C GLY A 354 -21.30 -6.36 0.65
N ILE A 355 -20.12 -5.94 0.16
CA ILE A 355 -19.60 -4.58 0.35
C ILE A 355 -19.22 -3.96 -1.00
N ASP A 356 -19.33 -2.64 -1.10
CA ASP A 356 -18.80 -1.91 -2.26
C ASP A 356 -17.27 -1.87 -2.21
N PRO A 357 -16.52 -2.48 -3.15
CA PRO A 357 -15.08 -2.48 -3.16
C PRO A 357 -14.48 -1.19 -3.73
N LEU A 358 -15.28 -0.29 -4.31
CA LEU A 358 -14.83 0.93 -5.00
C LEU A 358 -14.95 2.17 -4.10
N GLY A 359 -15.88 2.16 -3.15
CA GLY A 359 -16.10 3.28 -2.26
C GLY A 359 -14.96 3.60 -1.31
N MET A 360 -14.89 4.86 -0.89
CA MET A 360 -13.97 5.35 0.14
C MET A 360 -14.73 6.02 1.29
N PRO A 361 -15.16 5.28 2.33
CA PRO A 361 -15.63 5.92 3.55
C PRO A 361 -14.48 6.74 4.18
N SER A 362 -14.87 7.84 4.81
CA SER A 362 -14.07 9.02 5.14
C SER A 362 -12.58 8.78 5.47
N LYS A 363 -11.70 8.97 4.49
CA LYS A 363 -10.25 9.21 4.72
C LYS A 363 -9.97 10.55 5.42
N SER A 364 -10.99 11.22 5.96
CA SER A 364 -10.91 12.60 6.40
C SER A 364 -10.44 12.73 7.84
N GLU A 365 -10.86 11.85 8.77
CA GLU A 365 -10.63 12.10 10.20
C GLU A 365 -9.14 12.15 10.59
N SER A 366 -8.32 11.20 10.17
CA SER A 366 -6.88 11.27 10.50
C SER A 366 -6.19 12.47 9.85
N LYS A 367 -6.65 12.89 8.67
CA LYS A 367 -6.15 14.10 7.99
C LYS A 367 -6.60 15.36 8.72
N GLU A 368 -7.83 15.40 9.20
CA GLU A 368 -8.39 16.49 10.00
C GLU A 368 -7.68 16.60 11.35
N ASN A 369 -7.48 15.48 12.05
CA ASN A 369 -6.72 15.43 13.31
C ASN A 369 -5.27 15.88 13.08
N MET A 370 -4.60 15.38 12.04
CA MET A 370 -3.26 15.82 11.65
C MET A 370 -3.22 17.33 11.38
N ALA A 371 -4.15 17.86 10.58
CA ALA A 371 -4.21 19.28 10.27
C ALA A 371 -4.44 20.14 11.52
N ALA A 372 -5.31 19.71 12.43
CA ALA A 372 -5.54 20.37 13.71
C ALA A 372 -4.28 20.36 14.58
N ILE A 373 -3.54 19.24 14.62
CA ILE A 373 -2.28 19.12 15.37
C ILE A 373 -1.18 19.99 14.77
N LEU A 374 -1.08 20.08 13.44
CA LEU A 374 -0.14 20.99 12.78
C LEU A 374 -0.44 22.46 13.10
N ALA A 375 -1.71 22.81 13.27
CA ALA A 375 -2.12 24.17 13.61
C ALA A 375 -1.94 24.52 15.09
N ALA A 376 -2.22 23.57 16.00
CA ALA A 376 -2.23 23.80 17.44
C ALA A 376 -0.93 23.38 18.16
N GLY A 377 -0.08 22.59 17.50
CA GLY A 377 1.02 21.86 18.12
C GLY A 377 0.59 20.47 18.62
N PRO A 378 1.53 19.53 18.80
CA PRO A 378 1.23 18.21 19.34
C PRO A 378 0.70 18.32 20.78
N PRO A 379 -0.22 17.41 21.18
CA PRO A 379 -0.68 17.37 22.56
C PRO A 379 0.50 17.11 23.50
N ALA A 380 0.57 17.85 24.61
CA ALA A 380 1.52 17.57 25.67
C ALA A 380 1.14 16.23 26.33
N GLU A 381 2.02 15.25 26.22
CA GLU A 381 1.84 13.92 26.81
C GLU A 381 3.09 13.56 27.61
N GLU A 382 2.89 13.17 28.87
CA GLU A 382 3.95 12.59 29.69
C GLU A 382 4.04 11.09 29.42
N PRO A 383 5.25 10.52 29.30
CA PRO A 383 5.41 9.09 29.16
C PRO A 383 4.91 8.37 30.43
N SER A 384 4.31 7.19 30.25
CA SER A 384 3.97 6.27 31.34
C SER A 384 5.23 5.88 32.12
N PHE A 385 6.33 5.62 31.41
CA PHE A 385 7.68 5.46 31.94
C PHE A 385 8.71 5.60 30.81
N VAL A 386 9.98 5.70 31.17
CA VAL A 386 11.12 5.66 30.24
C VAL A 386 11.98 4.45 30.60
N ASP A 387 12.32 3.64 29.61
CA ASP A 387 13.17 2.46 29.73
C ASP A 387 14.29 2.59 28.70
N GLY A 388 15.50 2.90 29.15
CA GLY A 388 16.65 3.12 28.28
C GLY A 388 16.40 4.20 27.22
N ALA A 389 16.50 3.82 25.95
CA ALA A 389 16.30 4.69 24.79
C ALA A 389 14.82 4.85 24.38
N ILE A 390 13.87 4.25 25.12
CA ILE A 390 12.46 4.21 24.75
C ILE A 390 11.58 4.88 25.81
N ALA A 391 10.86 5.93 25.40
CA ALA A 391 9.76 6.50 26.17
C ALA A 391 8.44 5.80 25.80
N VAL A 392 7.73 5.27 26.80
CA VAL A 392 6.53 4.45 26.61
C VAL A 392 5.29 5.23 27.00
N TYR A 393 4.26 5.22 26.17
CA TYR A 393 3.00 5.94 26.38
C TYR A 393 1.80 4.99 26.29
N GLY A 394 0.81 5.20 27.16
CA GLY A 394 -0.43 4.41 27.17
C GLY A 394 -0.25 2.99 27.73
N ALA A 395 0.85 2.74 28.45
CA ALA A 395 1.11 1.44 29.06
C ALA A 395 0.52 1.34 30.47
N ALA A 396 0.05 0.14 30.82
CA ALA A 396 -0.39 -0.21 32.18
C ALA A 396 0.72 -0.89 33.01
N THR A 397 1.92 -1.03 32.46
CA THR A 397 3.09 -1.67 33.10
C THR A 397 4.22 -0.66 33.31
N SER A 398 5.32 -1.10 33.94
CA SER A 398 6.51 -0.29 34.24
C SER A 398 7.78 -0.76 33.53
N THR A 399 7.68 -1.71 32.59
CA THR A 399 8.80 -2.26 31.82
C THR A 399 8.40 -2.42 30.36
N LEU A 400 9.37 -2.27 29.45
CA LEU A 400 9.14 -2.45 28.02
C LEU A 400 8.64 -3.86 27.69
N ALA A 401 9.30 -4.89 28.22
CA ALA A 401 8.90 -6.29 28.01
C ALA A 401 7.47 -6.53 28.50
N GLY A 402 7.12 -6.04 29.71
CA GLY A 402 5.75 -6.15 30.23
C GLY A 402 4.72 -5.41 29.37
N THR A 403 5.08 -4.26 28.79
CA THR A 403 4.21 -3.52 27.86
C THR A 403 3.97 -4.33 26.58
N LEU A 404 5.02 -4.89 25.99
CA LEU A 404 4.90 -5.76 24.81
C LEU A 404 4.03 -6.98 25.11
N SER A 405 4.23 -7.66 26.23
CA SER A 405 3.35 -8.77 26.66
C SER A 405 1.89 -8.33 26.80
N ALA A 406 1.63 -7.17 27.41
CA ALA A 406 0.27 -6.66 27.59
C ALA A 406 -0.41 -6.39 26.24
N VAL A 407 0.29 -5.76 25.29
CA VAL A 407 -0.25 -5.51 23.94
C VAL A 407 -0.53 -6.80 23.18
N LEU A 408 0.32 -7.82 23.33
CA LEU A 408 0.08 -9.14 22.73
C LEU A 408 -1.18 -9.81 23.31
N LEU A 409 -1.44 -9.64 24.61
CA LEU A 409 -2.65 -10.17 25.26
C LEU A 409 -3.94 -9.43 24.84
N GLU A 410 -3.84 -8.15 24.48
CA GLU A 410 -4.98 -7.38 23.93
C GLU A 410 -5.39 -7.87 22.53
N ALA A 411 -4.49 -8.53 21.80
CA ALA A 411 -4.85 -9.26 20.58
C ALA A 411 -5.68 -10.50 20.96
N ARG A 412 -7.00 -10.30 21.00
CA ARG A 412 -8.02 -11.32 21.30
C ARG A 412 -7.80 -12.60 20.47
N PRO A 413 -8.42 -13.75 20.84
CA PRO A 413 -8.25 -15.01 20.12
C PRO A 413 -8.56 -14.98 18.61
N ASN A 414 -9.37 -14.03 18.14
CA ASN A 414 -9.67 -13.77 16.72
C ASN A 414 -9.15 -12.40 16.23
N GLY A 415 -8.32 -11.76 17.04
CA GLY A 415 -7.73 -10.44 16.82
C GLY A 415 -6.39 -10.48 16.10
N TYR A 416 -5.82 -9.32 15.91
CA TYR A 416 -4.50 -9.13 15.31
C TYR A 416 -3.75 -8.02 16.02
N LEU A 417 -2.43 -8.02 15.87
CA LEU A 417 -1.58 -6.91 16.28
C LEU A 417 -1.12 -6.14 15.04
N ALA A 418 -1.15 -4.80 15.08
CA ALA A 418 -0.57 -3.96 14.05
C ALA A 418 0.61 -3.16 14.61
N VAL A 419 1.78 -3.33 14.00
CA VAL A 419 2.97 -2.52 14.25
C VAL A 419 2.99 -1.37 13.24
N MET A 420 2.99 -0.13 13.73
CA MET A 420 2.91 1.09 12.92
C MET A 420 4.16 1.95 13.16
N ALA A 421 5.14 1.85 12.28
CA ALA A 421 6.46 2.47 12.46
C ALA A 421 6.62 3.77 11.65
N TYR A 422 6.51 4.93 12.31
CA TYR A 422 6.81 6.24 11.75
C TYR A 422 8.30 6.52 11.90
N LEU A 423 9.09 5.88 11.03
CA LEU A 423 10.56 5.85 11.01
C LEU A 423 11.06 5.87 9.56
N ASP A 424 12.37 5.89 9.39
CA ASP A 424 13.03 5.83 8.08
C ASP A 424 13.14 4.38 7.60
N ARG A 425 12.34 3.97 6.59
CA ARG A 425 12.29 2.57 6.14
C ARG A 425 13.62 1.98 5.64
N HIS A 426 14.61 2.82 5.36
CA HIS A 426 15.92 2.38 4.88
C HIS A 426 16.98 2.44 5.97
N ALA A 427 17.03 3.51 6.76
CA ALA A 427 18.01 3.64 7.84
C ALA A 427 17.61 2.86 9.10
N ASP A 428 16.31 2.68 9.34
CA ASP A 428 15.73 2.02 10.50
C ASP A 428 15.14 0.65 10.14
N ALA A 429 15.59 0.03 9.03
CA ALA A 429 14.99 -1.16 8.43
C ALA A 429 14.86 -2.36 9.39
N ASP A 430 15.80 -2.50 10.34
CA ASP A 430 15.80 -3.55 11.37
C ASP A 430 14.53 -3.54 12.23
N ALA A 431 13.81 -2.41 12.31
CA ALA A 431 12.52 -2.37 13.01
C ALA A 431 11.47 -3.34 12.42
N ALA A 432 11.59 -3.69 11.13
CA ALA A 432 10.71 -4.67 10.49
C ALA A 432 10.86 -6.09 11.06
N GLU A 433 12.01 -6.43 11.66
CA GLU A 433 12.21 -7.73 12.33
C GLU A 433 11.24 -7.95 13.50
N LEU A 434 10.64 -6.89 14.03
CA LEU A 434 9.69 -6.98 15.12
C LEU A 434 8.47 -7.82 14.75
N ARG A 435 8.00 -7.77 13.50
CA ARG A 435 6.79 -8.48 13.07
C ARG A 435 6.92 -9.99 13.16
N PRO A 436 7.93 -10.66 12.57
CA PRO A 436 8.06 -12.11 12.70
C PRO A 436 8.31 -12.54 14.15
N ILE A 437 9.04 -11.76 14.95
CA ILE A 437 9.27 -12.04 16.38
C ILE A 437 7.93 -12.05 17.13
N LEU A 438 7.15 -10.98 17.02
CA LEU A 438 5.87 -10.87 17.72
C LEU A 438 4.84 -11.87 17.20
N ALA A 439 4.83 -12.19 15.91
CA ALA A 439 3.93 -13.19 15.33
C ALA A 439 4.20 -14.60 15.88
N ALA A 440 5.48 -14.97 16.03
CA ALA A 440 5.87 -16.26 16.60
C ALA A 440 5.40 -16.40 18.07
N ILE A 441 5.49 -15.33 18.85
CA ILE A 441 5.09 -15.30 20.26
C ILE A 441 3.57 -15.26 20.40
N ALA A 442 2.92 -14.35 19.67
CA ALA A 442 1.48 -14.14 19.76
C ALA A 442 0.68 -15.37 19.29
N ARG A 443 1.23 -16.14 18.33
CA ARG A 443 0.47 -17.17 17.58
C ARG A 443 -0.80 -16.58 16.96
N ARG A 444 -0.72 -15.30 16.59
CA ARG A 444 -1.78 -14.50 15.99
C ARG A 444 -1.20 -13.68 14.83
N PRO A 445 -2.03 -13.25 13.87
CA PRO A 445 -1.59 -12.38 12.79
C PRO A 445 -1.02 -11.06 13.32
N VAL A 446 0.15 -10.67 12.79
CA VAL A 446 0.81 -9.40 13.08
C VAL A 446 1.08 -8.69 11.77
N THR A 447 0.58 -7.46 11.61
CA THR A 447 0.92 -6.59 10.47
C THR A 447 2.05 -5.64 10.83
N PHE A 448 2.78 -5.18 9.82
CA PHE A 448 3.81 -4.16 9.96
C PHE A 448 3.65 -3.13 8.85
N GLY A 449 3.60 -1.86 9.21
CA GLY A 449 3.47 -0.76 8.26
C GLY A 449 4.43 0.38 8.56
N TRP A 450 5.16 0.83 7.54
CA TRP A 450 5.92 2.09 7.59
C TRP A 450 4.97 3.28 7.47
N GLY A 451 5.07 4.23 8.40
CA GLY A 451 4.27 5.45 8.42
C GLY A 451 5.01 6.60 7.73
N PRO A 452 4.32 7.43 6.94
CA PRO A 452 2.88 7.46 6.68
C PRO A 452 2.36 6.50 5.57
N ARG A 453 3.21 5.72 4.87
CA ARG A 453 2.79 4.83 3.76
C ARG A 453 1.55 3.97 4.09
N PHE A 454 1.51 3.33 5.26
CA PHE A 454 0.37 2.47 5.64
C PHE A 454 -0.95 3.26 5.85
N LEU A 455 -0.89 4.60 6.03
CA LEU A 455 -2.08 5.47 6.05
C LEU A 455 -2.86 5.43 4.73
N HIS A 456 -2.17 5.03 3.66
CA HIS A 456 -2.71 4.80 2.33
C HIS A 456 -2.76 3.31 1.98
N SER A 457 -2.84 2.44 2.99
CA SER A 457 -3.02 0.99 2.85
C SER A 457 -3.94 0.49 3.98
N THR A 458 -3.41 -0.23 4.96
CA THR A 458 -4.14 -0.90 6.04
C THR A 458 -4.85 0.03 7.03
N SER A 459 -4.50 1.32 7.07
CA SER A 459 -5.06 2.24 8.06
C SER A 459 -6.59 2.39 7.98
N LEU A 460 -7.20 2.26 6.80
CA LEU A 460 -8.67 2.24 6.69
C LEU A 460 -9.25 1.04 7.45
N TYR A 461 -8.71 -0.15 7.22
CA TYR A 461 -9.12 -1.37 7.93
C TYR A 461 -8.93 -1.24 9.45
N HIS A 462 -7.81 -0.66 9.90
CA HIS A 462 -7.53 -0.46 11.33
C HIS A 462 -8.64 0.34 12.04
N LYS A 463 -9.23 1.30 11.32
CA LYS A 463 -10.26 2.21 11.83
C LYS A 463 -11.66 1.64 11.62
N ASP A 464 -12.02 1.31 10.39
CA ASP A 464 -13.40 1.06 9.99
C ASP A 464 -13.71 -0.43 9.73
N GLY A 465 -12.68 -1.29 9.73
CA GLY A 465 -12.84 -2.74 9.76
C GLY A 465 -13.22 -3.29 11.15
N PRO A 466 -13.28 -4.62 11.32
CA PRO A 466 -13.67 -5.27 12.57
C PRO A 466 -12.94 -4.73 13.82
N PRO A 467 -13.62 -4.63 14.99
CA PRO A 467 -13.07 -4.17 16.27
C PRO A 467 -12.10 -5.16 16.93
N LEU A 468 -11.13 -5.68 16.15
CA LEU A 468 -10.31 -6.84 16.50
C LEU A 468 -8.79 -6.54 16.61
N GLY A 469 -8.37 -5.32 16.30
CA GLY A 469 -6.96 -4.92 16.30
C GLY A 469 -6.49 -4.36 17.64
N ALA A 470 -5.27 -4.72 18.03
CA ALA A 470 -4.43 -4.01 19.00
C ALA A 470 -3.26 -3.35 18.25
N PHE A 471 -2.78 -2.21 18.74
CA PHE A 471 -1.87 -1.35 17.96
C PHE A 471 -0.62 -0.97 18.76
N LEU A 472 0.54 -1.22 18.15
CA LEU A 472 1.85 -0.77 18.63
C LEU A 472 2.38 0.30 17.68
N GLN A 473 2.32 1.56 18.08
CA GLN A 473 2.86 2.67 17.31
C GLN A 473 4.31 2.94 17.72
N ILE A 474 5.23 2.98 16.76
CA ILE A 474 6.63 3.33 16.96
C ILE A 474 6.88 4.68 16.30
N THR A 475 7.49 5.59 17.05
CA THR A 475 7.94 6.91 16.57
C THR A 475 9.38 7.11 16.99
N GLY A 476 10.14 7.96 16.29
CA GLY A 476 11.54 8.23 16.63
C GLY A 476 11.84 9.71 16.72
N ALA A 477 12.82 10.06 17.55
CA ALA A 477 13.40 11.40 17.57
C ALA A 477 13.99 11.74 16.20
N VAL A 478 13.88 13.01 15.82
CA VAL A 478 14.46 13.56 14.60
C VAL A 478 15.69 14.38 14.99
N ALA A 479 16.88 13.89 14.65
CA ALA A 479 18.14 14.55 15.00
C ALA A 479 18.40 15.80 14.15
N THR A 480 18.05 15.74 12.86
CA THR A 480 18.14 16.88 11.93
C THR A 480 16.86 16.91 11.13
N ASP A 481 16.11 17.98 11.30
CA ASP A 481 14.82 18.17 10.64
C ASP A 481 15.00 18.88 9.28
N LEU A 482 14.00 18.74 8.41
CA LEU A 482 13.97 19.34 7.08
C LEU A 482 12.76 20.26 6.96
N ALA A 483 12.99 21.51 6.60
CA ALA A 483 11.91 22.47 6.35
C ALA A 483 11.11 22.10 5.09
N VAL A 484 9.82 22.46 5.07
CA VAL A 484 8.98 22.36 3.87
C VAL A 484 8.78 23.78 3.31
N PRO A 485 9.42 24.15 2.18
CA PRO A 485 9.35 25.51 1.64
C PRO A 485 7.92 26.00 1.41
N GLY A 486 7.61 27.18 1.98
CA GLY A 486 6.28 27.80 1.90
C GLY A 486 5.20 27.16 2.79
N ARG A 487 5.58 26.30 3.74
CA ARG A 487 4.68 25.75 4.77
C ARG A 487 5.17 26.15 6.18
N PRO A 488 4.27 26.25 7.16
CA PRO A 488 4.62 26.65 8.53
C PRO A 488 5.15 25.48 9.39
N PHE A 489 5.46 24.34 8.77
CA PHE A 489 5.90 23.12 9.44
C PHE A 489 7.10 22.48 8.73
N THR A 490 7.84 21.66 9.47
CA THR A 490 8.91 20.79 8.96
C THR A 490 8.38 19.39 8.64
N PHE A 491 9.21 18.56 8.00
CA PHE A 491 8.91 17.14 7.77
C PHE A 491 8.79 16.35 9.07
N GLY A 492 9.69 16.57 10.04
CA GLY A 492 9.60 15.95 11.36
C GLY A 492 8.30 16.30 12.10
N GLN A 493 7.88 17.57 12.03
CA GLN A 493 6.59 18.01 12.58
C GLN A 493 5.40 17.36 11.86
N LEU A 494 5.47 17.24 10.53
CA LEU A 494 4.45 16.56 9.72
C LEU A 494 4.33 15.07 10.08
N GLN A 495 5.45 14.34 10.17
CA GLN A 495 5.48 12.93 10.55
C GLN A 495 4.92 12.73 11.97
N ALA A 496 5.32 13.58 12.92
CA ALA A 496 4.79 13.54 14.28
C ALA A 496 3.28 13.82 14.34
N ALA A 497 2.78 14.79 13.56
CA ALA A 497 1.36 15.10 13.48
C ALA A 497 0.55 13.98 12.83
N GLN A 498 1.08 13.30 11.80
CA GLN A 498 0.46 12.13 11.19
C GLN A 498 0.34 10.98 12.19
N ALA A 499 1.42 10.66 12.91
CA ALA A 499 1.42 9.63 13.94
C ALA A 499 0.38 9.91 15.04
N ALA A 500 0.36 11.15 15.53
CA ALA A 500 -0.58 11.56 16.57
C ALA A 500 -2.04 11.58 16.07
N GLY A 501 -2.29 12.08 14.85
CA GLY A 501 -3.63 12.15 14.27
C GLY A 501 -4.24 10.78 13.97
N ASP A 502 -3.41 9.82 13.55
CA ASP A 502 -3.81 8.42 13.38
C ASP A 502 -4.11 7.75 14.72
N ARG A 503 -3.22 7.91 15.72
CA ARG A 503 -3.46 7.40 17.09
C ARG A 503 -4.73 7.97 17.71
N GLN A 504 -5.00 9.26 17.52
CA GLN A 504 -6.22 9.89 18.02
C GLN A 504 -7.48 9.25 17.40
N ALA A 505 -7.46 8.93 16.10
CA ALA A 505 -8.57 8.28 15.42
C ALA A 505 -8.82 6.85 15.92
N LEU A 506 -7.75 6.11 16.25
CA LEU A 506 -7.83 4.78 16.87
C LEU A 506 -8.38 4.84 18.30
N VAL A 507 -7.85 5.75 19.13
CA VAL A 507 -8.30 5.91 20.53
C VAL A 507 -9.77 6.32 20.61
N ARG A 508 -10.24 7.23 19.74
CA ARG A 508 -11.67 7.61 19.67
C ARG A 508 -12.60 6.44 19.35
N ARG A 509 -12.12 5.44 18.63
CA ARG A 509 -12.85 4.19 18.33
C ARG A 509 -12.69 3.12 19.42
N GLY A 510 -12.05 3.45 20.55
CA GLY A 510 -11.81 2.51 21.64
C GLY A 510 -10.82 1.39 21.28
N ARG A 511 -9.95 1.61 20.29
CA ARG A 511 -8.90 0.64 19.93
C ARG A 511 -7.75 0.70 20.94
N PRO A 512 -7.22 -0.44 21.43
CA PRO A 512 -6.03 -0.45 22.27
C PRO A 512 -4.79 0.03 21.50
N VAL A 513 -4.15 1.11 21.95
CA VAL A 513 -2.93 1.64 21.31
C VAL A 513 -1.87 1.94 22.36
N VAL A 514 -0.68 1.40 22.16
CA VAL A 514 0.54 1.79 22.89
C VAL A 514 1.47 2.51 21.92
N ARG A 515 2.10 3.61 22.38
CA ARG A 515 3.14 4.30 21.61
C ARG A 515 4.50 4.13 22.28
N LEU A 516 5.47 3.68 21.50
CA LEU A 516 6.88 3.65 21.84
C LEU A 516 7.59 4.77 21.09
N HIS A 517 8.22 5.69 21.81
CA HIS A 517 9.02 6.76 21.23
C HIS A 517 10.51 6.48 21.46
N LEU A 518 11.24 6.25 20.37
CA LEU A 518 12.68 6.01 20.37
C LEU A 518 13.39 7.36 20.47
N THR A 519 13.93 7.66 21.65
CA THR A 519 14.69 8.90 21.92
C THR A 519 16.03 8.92 21.18
N ASP A 520 16.59 7.74 20.94
CA ASP A 520 17.64 7.47 19.96
C ASP A 520 17.19 6.26 19.12
N ARG A 521 17.06 6.44 17.81
CA ARG A 521 16.44 5.42 16.93
C ARG A 521 17.27 4.13 16.89
N ALA A 522 18.58 4.24 16.71
CA ALA A 522 19.46 3.09 16.56
C ALA A 522 19.46 2.20 17.83
N SER A 523 19.74 2.79 19.00
CA SER A 523 19.73 2.05 20.27
C SER A 523 18.31 1.63 20.68
N GLY A 524 17.29 2.44 20.37
CA GLY A 524 15.90 2.12 20.62
C GLY A 524 15.39 0.91 19.84
N ILE A 525 15.76 0.76 18.56
CA ILE A 525 15.42 -0.42 17.75
C ILE A 525 16.08 -1.67 18.33
N VAL A 526 17.38 -1.62 18.64
CA VAL A 526 18.10 -2.74 19.25
C VAL A 526 17.42 -3.16 20.56
N GLN A 527 17.17 -2.21 21.47
CA GLN A 527 16.51 -2.46 22.74
C GLN A 527 15.10 -3.07 22.55
N LEU A 528 14.33 -2.58 21.57
CA LEU A 528 12.99 -3.07 21.27
C LEU A 528 13.02 -4.52 20.77
N LEU A 529 13.93 -4.85 19.86
CA LEU A 529 14.09 -6.21 19.35
C LEU A 529 14.54 -7.17 20.46
N ASP A 530 15.48 -6.77 21.31
CA ASP A 530 15.93 -7.58 22.45
C ASP A 530 14.80 -7.83 23.45
N ALA A 531 14.01 -6.79 23.77
CA ALA A 531 12.84 -6.94 24.64
C ALA A 531 11.80 -7.88 24.03
N ALA A 532 11.52 -7.77 22.73
CA ALA A 532 10.58 -8.66 22.05
C ALA A 532 11.07 -10.12 22.04
N ARG A 533 12.35 -10.37 21.72
CA ARG A 533 12.96 -11.71 21.74
C ARG A 533 12.93 -12.34 23.14
N SER A 534 13.09 -11.53 24.19
CA SER A 534 13.04 -12.01 25.58
C SER A 534 11.69 -12.60 25.98
N LEU A 535 10.60 -12.25 25.28
CA LEU A 535 9.27 -12.79 25.56
C LEU A 535 9.07 -14.21 25.05
N GLY A 536 9.90 -14.66 24.10
CA GLY A 536 9.85 -16.01 23.53
C GLY A 536 10.73 -17.04 24.26
N ASN A 537 11.55 -16.59 25.22
CA ASN A 537 12.52 -17.41 25.95
C ASN A 537 11.96 -18.00 27.26
#